data_AF-A0A5B7FLF4-F1
#
_entry.id   AF-A0A5B7FLF4-F1
#
_cell.length_a   1.000
_cell.length_b   1.000
_cell.length_c   1.000
_cell.angle_alpha   90.00
_cell.angle_beta   90.00
_cell.angle_gamma   90.00
#
_symmetry.space_group_name_H-M   'P 1'
#
loop_
_entity.id
_entity.type
_entity.pdbx_description
1 polymer ?
#
loop_
_entity_poly.entity_id
_entity_poly.type
_entity_poly.pdbx_seq_one_letter_code
_entity_poly.pdbx_strand_id
1 'polypeptide(L)'
;MNKVTGSNEVYVLQVLSEARVYHLDSFAALTTEFCKMVIPEAVTRAGFDKVDDDDVQDPLESHGEPLSNYELIEQDKASQEREKEGDEEEPVRGLDIKTLRECLGIGKPLETLMERDPNPARSSKVAHDVEKSQNLSRNL
;
A
#
# COMPACT_ATOMS: atom_id res chain seq x y z
N MET A 1 21.10 22.91 6.60
CA MET A 1 21.04 21.97 5.47
C MET A 1 22.07 20.88 5.72
N ASN A 2 21.67 19.74 6.27
CA ASN A 2 22.55 18.55 6.36
C ASN A 2 21.80 17.38 5.76
N LYS A 3 22.25 16.98 4.57
CA LYS A 3 21.71 15.89 3.76
C LYS A 3 22.45 14.62 4.18
N VAL A 4 21.84 13.80 5.04
CA VAL A 4 22.35 12.46 5.36
C VAL A 4 21.46 11.47 4.63
N THR A 5 21.68 11.31 3.32
CA THR A 5 20.99 10.32 2.48
C THR A 5 22.01 9.55 1.64
N GLY A 6 23.21 9.33 2.16
CA GLY A 6 24.29 8.62 1.45
C GLY A 6 24.64 7.24 2.00
N SER A 7 24.10 6.85 3.17
CA SER A 7 24.53 5.62 3.84
C SER A 7 23.78 4.37 3.38
N ASN A 8 22.50 4.49 3.02
CA ASN A 8 21.66 3.33 2.70
C ASN A 8 21.91 2.82 1.28
N GLU A 9 22.12 3.71 0.29
CA GLU A 9 22.42 3.29 -1.10
C GLU A 9 23.76 2.56 -1.20
N VAL A 10 24.78 3.02 -0.48
CA VAL A 10 26.10 2.39 -0.47
C VAL A 10 26.03 1.00 0.15
N TYR A 11 25.25 0.83 1.22
CA TYR A 11 25.03 -0.46 1.86
C TYR A 11 24.32 -1.45 0.94
N VAL A 12 23.26 -1.01 0.25
CA VAL A 12 22.53 -1.83 -0.73
C VAL A 12 23.43 -2.24 -1.89
N LEU A 13 24.23 -1.31 -2.43
CA LEU A 13 25.16 -1.62 -3.52
C LEU A 13 26.27 -2.59 -3.09
N GLN A 14 26.73 -2.49 -1.84
CA GLN A 14 27.73 -3.41 -1.30
C GLN A 14 27.15 -4.81 -1.11
N VAL A 15 25.96 -4.94 -0.52
CA VAL A 15 25.24 -6.22 -0.39
C VAL A 15 24.97 -6.85 -1.75
N LEU A 16 24.58 -6.07 -2.76
CA LEU A 16 24.38 -6.56 -4.13
C LEU A 16 25.69 -6.98 -4.81
N SER A 17 26.81 -6.34 -4.48
CA SER A 17 28.13 -6.71 -4.99
C SER A 17 28.63 -8.00 -4.36
N GLU A 18 28.42 -8.20 -3.07
CA GLU A 18 28.78 -9.42 -2.34
C GLU A 18 27.87 -10.58 -2.77
N ALA A 19 26.58 -10.36 -3.01
CA ALA A 19 25.67 -11.37 -3.54
C ALA A 19 26.08 -11.93 -4.93
N ARG A 20 26.68 -11.08 -5.78
CA ARG A 20 27.27 -11.52 -7.06
C ARG A 20 28.51 -12.40 -6.85
N VAL A 21 29.22 -12.26 -5.74
CA VAL A 21 30.37 -13.11 -5.38
C VAL A 21 29.92 -14.50 -4.92
N TYR A 22 28.73 -14.61 -4.31
CA TYR A 22 28.15 -15.86 -3.82
C TYR A 22 27.27 -16.63 -4.82
N HIS A 23 27.18 -16.19 -6.09
CA HIS A 23 26.33 -16.84 -7.11
C HIS A 23 24.85 -16.99 -6.68
N LEU A 24 24.33 -16.03 -5.90
CA LEU A 24 22.92 -16.00 -5.52
C LEU A 24 22.10 -15.49 -6.72
N ASP A 25 21.70 -16.40 -7.60
CA ASP A 25 21.04 -16.09 -8.89
C ASP A 25 19.56 -15.65 -8.75
N SER A 26 19.01 -15.62 -7.54
CA SER A 26 17.60 -15.30 -7.29
C SER A 26 17.42 -14.27 -6.18
N PHE A 27 16.48 -13.34 -6.38
CA PHE A 27 16.06 -12.36 -5.37
C PHE A 27 15.63 -13.02 -4.05
N ALA A 28 15.03 -14.22 -4.12
CA ALA A 28 14.68 -15.00 -2.93
C ALA A 28 15.92 -15.40 -2.12
N ALA A 29 16.96 -15.90 -2.80
CA ALA A 29 18.21 -16.31 -2.17
C ALA A 29 18.94 -15.11 -1.53
N LEU A 30 18.90 -13.94 -2.20
CA LEU A 30 19.43 -12.69 -1.64
C LEU A 30 18.68 -12.23 -0.39
N THR A 31 17.35 -12.33 -0.40
CA THR A 31 16.50 -11.90 0.72
C THR A 31 16.69 -12.83 1.92
N THR A 32 16.82 -14.13 1.69
CA THR A 32 17.12 -15.13 2.73
C THR A 32 18.45 -14.85 3.42
N GLU A 33 19.53 -14.62 2.65
CA GLU A 33 20.85 -14.32 3.22
C GLU A 33 20.87 -12.96 3.95
N PHE A 34 20.14 -11.97 3.44
CA PHE A 34 19.98 -10.70 4.14
C PHE A 34 19.25 -10.85 5.48
N CYS A 35 18.18 -11.65 5.52
CA CYS A 35 17.44 -11.94 6.76
C CYS A 35 18.32 -12.65 7.79
N LYS A 36 19.12 -13.65 7.38
CA LYS A 36 20.07 -14.35 8.26
C LYS A 36 21.12 -13.42 8.87
N MET A 37 21.55 -12.40 8.14
CA MET A 37 22.54 -11.45 8.64
C MET A 37 21.93 -10.40 9.59
N VAL A 38 20.74 -9.88 9.27
CA VAL A 38 20.18 -8.70 9.95
C VAL A 38 19.37 -9.07 11.20
N ILE A 39 18.69 -10.21 11.20
CA ILE A 39 17.77 -10.59 12.29
C ILE A 39 18.53 -10.84 13.61
N PRO A 40 19.62 -11.63 13.67
CA PRO A 40 20.34 -11.88 14.92
C PRO A 40 20.94 -10.60 15.54
N GLU A 41 21.44 -9.69 14.71
CA GLU A 41 21.97 -8.39 15.15
C GLU A 41 20.85 -7.52 15.74
N ALA A 42 19.70 -7.44 15.06
CA ALA A 42 18.56 -6.65 15.52
C ALA A 42 17.97 -7.17 16.84
N VAL A 43 17.90 -8.49 17.00
CA VAL A 43 17.43 -9.18 18.22
C VAL A 43 18.35 -8.87 19.41
N THR A 44 19.67 -9.00 19.21
CA THR A 44 20.68 -8.69 20.23
C THR A 44 20.58 -7.23 20.66
N ARG A 45 20.41 -6.30 19.70
CA ARG A 45 20.27 -4.87 19.98
C ARG A 45 18.99 -4.54 20.76
N ALA A 46 17.92 -5.30 20.55
CA ALA A 46 16.64 -5.12 21.23
C ALA A 46 16.59 -5.79 22.62
N GLY A 47 17.65 -6.49 23.04
CA GLY A 47 17.75 -7.11 24.36
C GLY A 47 16.94 -8.41 24.50
N PHE A 48 16.59 -9.04 23.38
CA PHE A 48 16.00 -10.38 23.35
C PHE A 48 17.09 -11.45 23.49
N ASP A 49 16.67 -12.66 23.83
CA ASP A 49 17.57 -13.81 23.88
C ASP A 49 18.21 -14.05 22.50
N LYS A 50 19.47 -14.53 22.52
CA LYS A 50 20.25 -14.74 21.32
C LYS A 50 19.53 -15.76 20.43
N VAL A 51 19.09 -15.30 19.26
CA VAL A 51 18.57 -16.11 18.16
C VAL A 51 19.74 -16.82 17.50
N ASP A 52 19.67 -18.14 17.38
CA ASP A 52 20.63 -18.95 16.64
C ASP A 52 20.28 -19.04 15.14
N ASP A 53 21.13 -19.69 14.36
CA ASP A 53 20.92 -19.78 12.91
C ASP A 53 19.71 -20.69 12.59
N ASP A 54 19.38 -21.66 13.45
CA ASP A 54 18.26 -22.58 13.29
C ASP A 54 16.92 -21.85 13.53
N ASP A 55 16.88 -20.93 14.51
CA ASP A 55 15.73 -20.05 14.80
C ASP A 55 15.32 -19.16 13.60
N VAL A 56 16.27 -18.84 12.72
CA VAL A 56 16.02 -18.05 11.49
C VAL A 56 15.82 -18.97 10.29
N GLN A 57 16.47 -20.12 10.24
CA GLN A 57 16.43 -21.03 9.10
C GLN A 57 15.12 -21.82 9.01
N ASP A 58 14.63 -22.38 10.13
CA ASP A 58 13.42 -23.21 10.14
C ASP A 58 12.18 -22.47 9.60
N PRO A 59 11.90 -21.20 10.01
CA PRO A 59 10.78 -20.45 9.46
C PRO A 59 10.97 -20.10 7.97
N LEU A 60 12.20 -19.79 7.55
CA LEU A 60 12.50 -19.44 6.16
C LEU A 60 12.37 -20.66 5.23
N GLU A 61 12.72 -21.85 5.70
CA GLU A 61 12.63 -23.10 4.94
C GLU A 61 11.17 -23.57 4.81
N SER A 62 10.34 -23.35 5.84
CA SER A 62 8.91 -23.70 5.80
C SER A 62 8.10 -22.93 4.74
N HIS A 63 8.62 -21.81 4.25
CA HIS A 63 8.02 -21.00 3.18
C HIS A 63 8.72 -21.16 1.82
N GLY A 64 9.67 -22.09 1.70
CA GLY A 64 10.40 -22.35 0.45
C GLY A 64 9.58 -23.07 -0.62
N GLU A 65 8.54 -23.82 -0.21
CA GLU A 65 7.68 -24.55 -1.14
C GLU A 65 6.46 -23.71 -1.54
N PRO A 66 6.23 -23.48 -2.85
CA PRO A 66 5.04 -22.79 -3.30
C PRO A 66 3.82 -23.64 -2.99
N LEU A 67 2.86 -23.04 -2.29
CA LEU A 67 1.55 -23.66 -2.06
C LEU A 67 0.92 -24.06 -3.39
N SER A 68 0.31 -25.24 -3.43
CA SER A 68 -0.49 -25.64 -4.57
C SER A 68 -1.75 -24.76 -4.69
N ASN A 69 -2.33 -24.69 -5.89
CA ASN A 69 -3.58 -23.97 -6.12
C ASN A 69 -4.71 -24.45 -5.20
N TYR A 70 -4.70 -25.73 -4.80
CA TYR A 70 -5.70 -26.28 -3.89
C TYR A 70 -5.53 -25.76 -2.46
N GLU A 71 -4.29 -25.73 -1.97
CA GLU A 71 -3.97 -25.20 -0.63
C GLU A 71 -4.22 -23.69 -0.52
N LEU A 72 -3.96 -22.93 -1.58
CA LEU A 72 -4.30 -21.51 -1.65
C LEU A 72 -5.81 -21.28 -1.53
N ILE A 73 -6.62 -22.11 -2.20
CA ILE A 73 -8.09 -22.03 -2.12
C ILE A 73 -8.59 -22.41 -0.73
N GLU A 74 -7.99 -23.40 -0.06
CA GLU A 74 -8.37 -23.74 1.31
C GLU A 74 -8.01 -22.64 2.31
N GLN A 75 -6.85 -21.99 2.18
CA GLN A 75 -6.46 -20.87 3.02
C GLN A 75 -7.36 -19.63 2.84
N ASP A 76 -7.74 -19.32 1.60
CA ASP A 76 -8.67 -18.21 1.30
C ASP A 76 -10.03 -18.44 1.96
N LYS A 77 -10.55 -19.68 1.90
CA LYS A 77 -11.80 -20.06 2.57
C LYS A 77 -11.69 -19.96 4.09
N ALA A 78 -10.61 -20.48 4.68
CA ALA A 78 -10.40 -20.40 6.12
C ALA A 78 -10.25 -18.95 6.61
N SER A 79 -9.66 -18.07 5.80
CA SER A 79 -9.55 -16.63 6.08
C SER A 79 -10.92 -15.95 6.04
N GLN A 80 -11.72 -16.21 5.00
CA GLN A 80 -13.08 -15.68 4.88
C GLN A 80 -14.04 -16.18 5.97
N GLU A 81 -13.89 -17.43 6.44
CA GLU A 81 -14.68 -17.94 7.57
C GLU A 81 -14.35 -17.21 8.87
N ARG A 82 -13.08 -16.82 9.07
CA ARG A 82 -12.62 -16.07 10.23
C ARG A 82 -13.06 -14.61 10.22
N GLU A 83 -13.20 -14.00 9.04
CA GLU A 83 -13.65 -12.61 8.86
C GLU A 83 -15.16 -12.45 9.12
N LYS A 84 -15.97 -13.50 8.91
CA LYS A 84 -17.44 -13.45 9.07
C LYS A 84 -17.94 -13.43 10.51
N GLU A 85 -17.06 -13.62 11.51
CA GLU A 85 -17.45 -13.64 12.93
C GLU A 85 -17.32 -12.26 13.62
N GLY A 86 -16.83 -11.22 12.93
CA GLY A 86 -16.48 -9.96 13.59
C GLY A 86 -16.93 -8.65 12.94
N ASP A 87 -17.48 -8.66 11.72
CA ASP A 87 -17.67 -7.41 10.98
C ASP A 87 -19.07 -7.26 10.40
N GLU A 88 -20.01 -6.85 11.27
CA GLU A 88 -21.12 -6.02 10.80
C GLU A 88 -20.55 -4.63 10.51
N GLU A 89 -19.90 -4.46 9.36
CA GLU A 89 -19.40 -3.15 8.92
C GLU A 89 -20.55 -2.15 9.00
N GLU A 90 -20.38 -1.10 9.81
CA GLU A 90 -21.34 -0.01 9.89
C GLU A 90 -21.52 0.54 8.47
N PRO A 91 -22.74 0.58 7.91
CA PRO A 91 -22.94 0.98 6.52
C PRO A 91 -22.32 2.36 6.33
N VAL A 92 -21.38 2.46 5.38
CA VAL A 92 -20.71 3.72 5.04
C VAL A 92 -21.78 4.77 4.84
N ARG A 93 -21.90 5.69 5.81
CA ARG A 93 -22.87 6.79 5.74
C ARG A 93 -22.39 7.74 4.66
N GLY A 94 -22.85 7.50 3.43
CA GLY A 94 -22.53 8.33 2.28
C GLY A 94 -22.87 9.79 2.55
N LEU A 95 -21.91 10.68 2.31
CA LEU A 95 -22.17 12.11 2.33
C LEU A 95 -23.07 12.46 1.15
N ASP A 96 -24.20 13.12 1.43
CA ASP A 96 -25.08 13.55 0.34
C ASP A 96 -24.40 14.64 -0.51
N ILE A 97 -24.72 14.64 -1.80
CA ILE A 97 -24.10 15.56 -2.77
C ILE A 97 -24.38 17.03 -2.44
N LYS A 98 -25.51 17.34 -1.77
CA LYS A 98 -25.81 18.68 -1.28
C LYS A 98 -24.77 19.07 -0.21
N THR A 99 -24.51 18.17 0.74
CA THR A 99 -23.53 18.40 1.81
C THR A 99 -22.12 18.53 1.24
N LEU A 100 -21.75 17.73 0.23
CA LEU A 100 -20.46 17.90 -0.45
C LEU A 100 -20.35 19.25 -1.18
N ARG A 101 -21.40 19.71 -1.87
CA ARG A 101 -21.41 21.02 -2.55
C ARG A 101 -21.26 22.18 -1.56
N GLU A 102 -21.87 22.07 -0.39
CA GLU A 102 -21.77 23.04 0.69
C GLU A 102 -20.41 23.00 1.38
N CYS A 103 -19.90 21.81 1.74
CA CYS A 103 -18.59 21.62 2.38
C CYS A 103 -17.43 22.09 1.50
N LEU A 104 -17.46 21.75 0.20
CA LEU A 104 -16.44 22.16 -0.76
C LEU A 104 -16.65 23.60 -1.26
N GLY A 105 -17.76 24.23 -0.87
CA GLY A 105 -18.07 25.62 -1.21
C GLY A 105 -18.24 25.89 -2.71
N ILE A 106 -18.40 24.86 -3.54
CA ILE A 106 -18.38 24.95 -5.02
C ILE A 106 -19.65 25.55 -5.62
N GLY A 107 -20.74 25.64 -4.85
CA GLY A 107 -22.01 26.15 -5.38
C GLY A 107 -21.97 27.60 -5.84
N LYS A 108 -21.51 28.50 -4.96
CA LYS A 108 -21.41 29.94 -5.25
C LYS A 108 -20.33 30.28 -6.29
N PRO A 109 -19.12 29.66 -6.26
CA PRO A 109 -18.11 29.82 -7.29
C PRO A 109 -18.59 29.40 -8.69
N LEU A 110 -19.41 28.35 -8.80
CA LEU A 110 -19.91 27.90 -10.12
C LEU A 110 -20.94 28.89 -10.70
N GLU A 111 -21.86 29.38 -9.88
CA GLU A 111 -22.85 30.39 -10.28
C GLU A 111 -22.17 31.71 -10.68
N THR A 112 -21.20 32.16 -9.89
CA THR A 112 -20.41 33.37 -10.23
C THR A 112 -19.54 33.18 -11.46
N LEU A 113 -19.00 31.99 -11.71
CA LEU A 113 -18.28 31.66 -12.95
C LEU A 113 -19.21 31.81 -14.17
N MET A 114 -20.44 31.32 -14.08
CA MET A 114 -21.40 31.43 -15.19
C MET A 114 -21.82 32.89 -15.45
N GLU A 115 -21.93 33.71 -14.41
CA GLU A 115 -22.31 35.12 -14.52
C GLU A 115 -21.16 36.02 -15.00
N ARG A 116 -19.93 35.76 -14.54
CA ARG A 116 -18.79 36.68 -14.67
C ARG A 116 -17.78 36.28 -15.76
N ASP A 117 -17.85 35.06 -16.30
CA ASP A 117 -16.91 34.61 -17.34
C ASP A 117 -17.15 35.38 -18.67
N PRO A 118 -16.14 36.11 -19.19
CA PRO A 118 -16.23 36.75 -20.50
C PRO A 118 -16.48 35.76 -21.66
N ASN A 119 -16.23 34.47 -21.45
CA ASN A 119 -16.49 33.40 -22.39
C ASN A 119 -17.59 32.46 -21.88
N PRO A 120 -18.86 32.68 -22.29
CA PRO A 120 -20.00 31.87 -21.84
C PRO A 120 -19.93 30.41 -22.31
N ALA A 121 -19.25 30.12 -23.43
CA ALA A 121 -19.10 28.74 -23.91
C ALA A 121 -18.17 27.92 -23.00
N ARG A 122 -17.13 28.55 -22.45
CA ARG A 122 -16.22 27.90 -21.50
C ARG A 122 -16.92 27.64 -20.17
N SER A 123 -17.58 28.64 -19.60
CA SER A 123 -18.28 28.46 -18.31
C SER A 123 -19.42 27.46 -18.41
N SER A 124 -20.17 27.45 -19.51
CA SER A 124 -21.21 26.44 -19.77
C SER A 124 -20.64 25.02 -19.87
N LYS A 125 -19.47 24.83 -20.49
CA LYS A 125 -18.82 23.53 -20.56
C LYS A 125 -18.36 23.04 -19.17
N VAL A 126 -17.75 23.93 -18.38
CA VAL A 126 -17.32 23.60 -17.01
C VAL A 126 -18.53 23.25 -16.13
N ALA A 127 -19.63 23.99 -16.22
CA ALA A 127 -20.85 23.68 -15.49
C ALA A 127 -21.39 22.28 -15.84
N HIS A 128 -21.45 21.96 -17.14
CA HIS A 128 -21.90 20.66 -17.62
C HIS A 128 -20.96 19.52 -17.19
N ASP A 129 -19.65 19.71 -17.24
CA ASP A 129 -18.67 18.69 -16.82
C ASP A 129 -18.73 18.43 -15.31
N VAL A 130 -18.99 19.47 -14.51
CA VAL A 130 -19.22 19.34 -13.06
C VAL A 130 -20.53 18.59 -12.79
N GLU A 131 -21.61 18.90 -13.50
CA GLU A 131 -22.89 18.18 -13.36
C GLU A 131 -22.76 16.71 -13.77
N LYS A 132 -22.04 16.44 -14.86
CA LYS A 132 -21.76 15.07 -15.33
C LYS A 132 -20.97 14.26 -14.30
N SER A 133 -19.95 14.86 -13.67
CA SER A 133 -19.16 14.17 -12.63
C SER A 133 -19.98 13.92 -11.36
N GLN A 134 -20.87 14.84 -10.96
CA GLN A 134 -21.81 14.65 -9.85
C GLN A 134 -22.83 13.52 -10.11
N ASN A 135 -23.27 13.36 -11.36
CA ASN A 135 -24.18 12.28 -11.74
C ASN A 135 -23.45 10.93 -11.80
N LEU A 136 -22.17 10.90 -12.17
CA LEU A 136 -21.38 9.68 -12.15
C LEU A 136 -21.16 9.18 -10.72
N SER A 137 -20.82 10.06 -9.78
CA SER A 137 -20.60 9.69 -8.37
C SER A 137 -21.88 9.30 -7.62
N ARG A 138 -23.06 9.58 -8.17
CA ARG A 138 -24.36 9.13 -7.62
C ARG A 138 -24.73 7.69 -8.02
N ASN A 139 -24.13 7.15 -9.08
CA ASN A 139 -24.44 5.82 -9.64
C ASN A 139 -23.35 4.76 -9.38
N LEU A 140 -22.34 5.10 -8.56
CA LEU A 140 -21.33 4.20 -8.01
C LEU A 140 -21.74 3.85 -6.57
#